data_AF-A0A2M9ICZ7-F1
#
_entry.id   AF-A0A2M9ICZ7-F1
#
_cell.length_a   1.000
_cell.length_b   1.000
_cell.length_c   1.000
_cell.angle_alpha   90.00
_cell.angle_beta   90.00
_cell.angle_gamma   90.00
#
_symmetry.space_group_name_H-M   'P 1'
#
loop_
_entity.id
_entity.type
_entity.pdbx_description
1 polymer ?
#
loop_
_entity_poly.entity_id
_entity_poly.type
_entity_poly.pdbx_seq_one_letter_code
_entity_poly.pdbx_strand_id
1 'polypeptide(L)'
;MSGSWKKFGWRSDAVPRDPLDDETRARLDLPSTLRPVTDKGAVQRPVFDPALKQYSNAYRAADPRFAAPDTERAWHAARRTATDLVLCAIAGSPWADSLVLRGSVLLRAWFGDAAREPGDLDFVVVPPSWRIEEARTEAMLTGVARAAEDAARRQGGDVRFVAAEAAADDIWTYDRVPGRRVVLPWRCDGLPGGVVQMDFVFNEHLPVAPEPALLPSASSAPDTMLNGATAELSLAWKLMWLLTDMHPQGKDLYDAVLLAEHTPLRYDLLRRVFLLQTDPYDGCRPVGPAEISALRSRVEWNHFRAEYPDIRTDAAGFVDRLVTALAPTFAVDEPVRLKDAEYARHARWLETLTQEYRELLHRTSMRTVQDRMHTLPTAAVTVITRELHGLDGPGTRDTGTRDAGTDDCGV
;
A
#
# COMPACT_ATOMS: atom_id res chain seq x y z
N MET A 1 -6.84 -27.68 -22.99
CA MET A 1 -6.41 -27.71 -21.58
C MET A 1 -5.21 -28.61 -21.39
N SER A 2 -4.07 -28.04 -20.95
CA SER A 2 -3.01 -28.86 -20.37
C SER A 2 -3.46 -29.44 -19.02
N GLY A 3 -2.93 -30.60 -18.63
CA GLY A 3 -3.32 -31.27 -17.39
C GLY A 3 -2.85 -30.56 -16.11
N SER A 4 -1.92 -29.61 -16.22
CA SER A 4 -1.30 -28.91 -15.09
C SER A 4 -2.23 -27.86 -14.48
N TRP A 5 -2.87 -27.01 -15.29
CA TRP A 5 -3.81 -25.99 -14.83
C TRP A 5 -5.05 -26.57 -14.15
N LYS A 6 -5.49 -27.79 -14.54
CA LYS A 6 -6.61 -28.47 -13.88
C LYS A 6 -6.33 -28.80 -12.40
N LYS A 7 -5.06 -28.93 -12.03
CA LYS A 7 -4.61 -29.22 -10.65
C LYS A 7 -4.19 -27.97 -9.89
N PHE A 8 -4.12 -26.82 -10.57
CA PHE A 8 -3.73 -25.57 -9.96
C PHE A 8 -4.82 -25.03 -9.04
N GLY A 9 -4.42 -24.55 -7.87
CA GLY A 9 -5.30 -24.05 -6.82
C GLY A 9 -4.53 -23.76 -5.54
N TRP A 10 -5.24 -23.50 -4.45
CA TRP A 10 -4.66 -22.95 -3.21
C TRP A 10 -3.56 -23.78 -2.53
N ARG A 11 -3.43 -25.06 -2.87
CA ARG A 11 -2.38 -25.97 -2.37
C ARG A 11 -1.20 -26.14 -3.33
N SER A 12 -1.15 -25.35 -4.40
CA SER A 12 -0.11 -25.50 -5.41
C SER A 12 1.19 -24.86 -4.94
N ASP A 13 2.27 -25.62 -4.97
CA ASP A 13 3.60 -25.09 -4.65
C ASP A 13 4.26 -24.36 -5.83
N ALA A 14 3.68 -24.47 -7.03
CA ALA A 14 4.18 -23.84 -8.24
C ALA A 14 3.05 -23.42 -9.19
N VAL A 15 3.25 -22.31 -9.90
CA VAL A 15 2.44 -21.85 -11.02
C VAL A 15 2.75 -22.73 -12.24
N PRO A 16 1.73 -23.28 -12.92
CA PRO A 16 1.96 -24.04 -14.15
C PRO A 16 2.64 -23.21 -15.23
N ARG A 17 3.51 -23.86 -16.00
CA ARG A 17 4.31 -23.24 -17.06
C ARG A 17 3.68 -23.36 -18.45
N ASP A 18 2.64 -24.18 -18.57
CA ASP A 18 1.91 -24.29 -19.83
C ASP A 18 1.19 -22.96 -20.11
N PRO A 19 1.08 -22.53 -21.38
CA PRO A 19 0.33 -21.33 -21.73
C PRO A 19 -1.07 -21.32 -21.12
N LEU A 20 -1.46 -20.18 -20.55
CA LEU A 20 -2.78 -19.98 -19.94
C LEU A 20 -3.74 -19.35 -20.97
N ASP A 21 -4.58 -20.19 -21.57
CA ASP A 21 -5.65 -19.75 -22.47
C ASP A 21 -6.81 -19.04 -21.72
N ASP A 22 -7.58 -18.23 -22.46
CA ASP A 22 -8.63 -17.38 -21.87
C ASP A 22 -9.78 -18.20 -21.27
N GLU A 23 -10.10 -19.36 -21.84
CA GLU A 23 -11.12 -20.28 -21.33
C GLU A 23 -10.70 -20.84 -19.96
N THR A 24 -9.46 -21.31 -19.85
CA THR A 24 -8.91 -21.84 -18.60
C THR A 24 -8.78 -20.73 -17.56
N ARG A 25 -8.38 -19.52 -17.98
CA ARG A 25 -8.29 -18.35 -17.10
C ARG A 25 -9.65 -18.00 -16.51
N ALA A 26 -10.69 -17.86 -17.34
CA ALA A 26 -12.04 -17.53 -16.89
C ALA A 26 -12.61 -18.63 -15.98
N ARG A 27 -12.40 -19.91 -16.32
CA ARG A 27 -12.88 -21.05 -15.51
C ARG A 27 -12.22 -21.13 -14.13
N LEU A 28 -10.94 -20.78 -14.04
CA LEU A 28 -10.19 -20.77 -12.78
C LEU A 28 -10.25 -19.43 -12.05
N ASP A 29 -10.94 -18.44 -12.64
CA ASP A 29 -11.07 -17.08 -12.09
C ASP A 29 -9.69 -16.47 -11.77
N LEU A 30 -8.81 -16.47 -12.77
CA LEU A 30 -7.44 -15.96 -12.68
C LEU A 30 -7.28 -14.60 -13.38
N PRO A 31 -6.42 -13.70 -12.90
CA PRO A 31 -6.22 -12.40 -13.53
C PRO A 31 -5.51 -12.51 -14.89
N SER A 32 -5.77 -11.56 -15.80
CA SER A 32 -5.07 -11.49 -17.09
C SER A 32 -3.58 -11.11 -16.94
N THR A 33 -3.25 -10.51 -15.80
CA THR A 33 -1.90 -10.15 -15.35
C THR A 33 -1.11 -11.36 -14.80
N LEU A 34 -1.74 -12.52 -14.56
CA LEU A 34 -1.00 -13.76 -14.26
C LEU A 34 -0.34 -14.29 -15.54
N ARG A 35 0.95 -13.96 -15.71
CA ARG A 35 1.79 -14.34 -16.86
C ARG A 35 2.96 -15.23 -16.42
N PRO A 36 2.81 -16.56 -16.46
CA PRO A 36 3.87 -17.47 -16.09
C PRO A 36 5.02 -17.46 -17.10
N VAL A 37 6.23 -17.58 -16.59
CA VAL A 37 7.44 -17.86 -17.37
C VAL A 37 7.36 -19.31 -17.84
N THR A 38 7.41 -19.51 -19.16
CA THR A 38 7.17 -20.83 -19.78
C THR A 38 8.42 -21.71 -19.85
N ASP A 39 9.57 -21.21 -19.39
CA ASP A 39 10.84 -21.93 -19.45
C ASP A 39 10.89 -23.16 -18.52
N LYS A 40 11.48 -24.26 -19.00
CA LYS A 40 11.53 -25.54 -18.27
C LYS A 40 12.45 -25.53 -17.06
N GLY A 41 13.39 -24.60 -16.97
CA GLY A 41 14.27 -24.40 -15.82
C GLY A 41 13.70 -23.41 -14.78
N ALA A 42 12.64 -22.68 -15.13
CA ALA A 42 11.98 -21.74 -14.23
C ALA A 42 11.00 -22.44 -13.28
N VAL A 43 11.01 -22.04 -12.01
CA VAL A 43 9.98 -22.37 -11.02
C VAL A 43 9.44 -21.08 -10.42
N GLN A 44 8.15 -20.83 -10.61
CA GLN A 44 7.46 -19.69 -9.97
C GLN A 44 6.47 -20.21 -8.94
N ARG A 45 6.48 -19.62 -7.75
CA ARG A 45 5.50 -19.92 -6.70
C ARG A 45 4.27 -19.01 -6.85
N PRO A 46 3.06 -19.50 -6.57
CA PRO A 46 1.92 -18.62 -6.41
C PRO A 46 2.08 -17.82 -5.11
N VAL A 47 1.87 -16.51 -5.18
CA VAL A 47 1.94 -15.60 -4.02
C VAL A 47 0.59 -14.94 -3.86
N PHE A 48 0.02 -15.02 -2.66
CA PHE A 48 -1.20 -14.31 -2.32
C PHE A 48 -0.96 -12.80 -2.36
N ASP A 49 -1.81 -12.10 -3.10
CA ASP A 49 -1.79 -10.66 -3.27
C ASP A 49 -3.17 -10.09 -2.91
N PRO A 50 -3.30 -9.37 -1.78
CA PRO A 50 -4.56 -8.77 -1.37
C PRO A 50 -5.22 -7.88 -2.43
N ALA A 51 -4.44 -7.27 -3.35
CA ALA A 51 -4.97 -6.41 -4.40
C ALA A 51 -5.79 -7.17 -5.47
N LEU A 52 -5.73 -8.51 -5.45
CA LEU A 52 -6.39 -9.43 -6.36
C LEU A 52 -7.54 -10.21 -5.70
N LYS A 53 -8.04 -9.79 -4.53
CA LYS A 53 -9.12 -10.48 -3.78
C LYS A 53 -10.43 -10.70 -4.54
N GLN A 54 -10.67 -9.92 -5.59
CA GLN A 54 -11.77 -10.12 -6.52
C GLN A 54 -11.67 -11.44 -7.30
N TYR A 55 -10.49 -12.05 -7.34
CA TYR A 55 -10.24 -13.37 -7.91
C TYR A 55 -10.18 -14.44 -6.81
N SER A 56 -10.72 -15.62 -7.11
CA SER A 56 -10.98 -16.71 -6.16
C SER A 56 -9.80 -17.12 -5.25
N ASN A 57 -8.55 -16.96 -5.71
CA ASN A 57 -7.36 -17.24 -4.88
C ASN A 57 -6.40 -16.04 -4.74
N ALA A 58 -6.71 -14.92 -5.39
CA ALA A 58 -5.90 -13.70 -5.36
C ALA A 58 -4.40 -13.92 -5.60
N TYR A 59 -4.03 -14.77 -6.58
CA TYR A 59 -2.64 -15.12 -6.84
C TYR A 59 -1.99 -14.25 -7.91
N ARG A 60 -0.76 -13.83 -7.62
CA ARG A 60 0.25 -13.46 -8.62
C ARG A 60 1.36 -14.53 -8.70
N ALA A 61 2.12 -14.51 -9.79
CA ALA A 61 3.35 -15.30 -9.85
C ALA A 61 4.49 -14.56 -9.13
N ALA A 62 5.28 -15.27 -8.32
CA ALA A 62 6.57 -14.78 -7.84
C ALA A 62 7.57 -14.63 -8.98
N ASP A 63 8.68 -13.94 -8.72
CA ASP A 63 9.85 -14.02 -9.60
C ASP A 63 10.29 -15.50 -9.77
N PRO A 64 10.64 -15.93 -11.00
CA PRO A 64 11.15 -17.27 -11.25
C PRO A 64 12.44 -17.53 -10.50
N ARG A 65 12.53 -18.71 -9.91
CA ARG A 65 13.79 -19.29 -9.43
C ARG A 65 14.34 -20.25 -10.47
N PHE A 66 15.66 -20.26 -10.61
CA PHE A 66 16.37 -21.10 -11.58
C PHE A 66 17.33 -22.04 -10.85
N ALA A 67 17.48 -23.26 -11.36
CA ALA A 67 18.43 -24.21 -10.78
C ALA A 67 19.90 -23.79 -11.00
N ALA A 68 20.18 -23.04 -12.08
CA ALA A 68 21.51 -22.56 -12.42
C ALA A 68 21.74 -21.14 -11.86
N PRO A 69 22.70 -20.95 -10.94
CA PRO A 69 22.95 -19.64 -10.32
C PRO A 69 23.30 -18.54 -11.32
N ASP A 70 23.98 -18.87 -12.42
CA ASP A 70 24.38 -17.92 -13.45
C ASP A 70 23.17 -17.39 -14.22
N THR A 71 22.22 -18.27 -14.53
CA THR A 71 20.93 -17.91 -15.14
C THR A 71 20.12 -17.03 -14.21
N GLU A 72 20.07 -17.35 -12.91
CA GLU A 72 19.37 -16.53 -11.92
C GLU A 72 19.97 -15.12 -11.83
N ARG A 73 21.29 -14.99 -11.74
CA ARG A 73 21.96 -13.67 -11.73
C ARG A 73 21.73 -12.89 -13.01
N ALA A 74 21.86 -13.54 -14.18
CA ALA A 74 21.63 -12.89 -15.47
C ALA A 74 20.16 -12.45 -15.64
N TRP A 75 19.21 -13.27 -15.19
CA TRP A 75 17.79 -12.94 -15.21
C TRP A 75 17.46 -11.74 -14.31
N HIS A 76 17.98 -11.70 -13.09
CA HIS A 76 17.79 -10.54 -12.21
C HIS A 76 18.41 -9.26 -12.77
N ALA A 77 19.58 -9.34 -13.41
CA ALA A 77 20.18 -8.20 -14.09
C ALA A 77 19.32 -7.69 -15.27
N ALA A 78 18.79 -8.60 -16.08
CA ALA A 78 17.87 -8.27 -17.17
C ALA A 78 16.55 -7.67 -16.66
N ARG A 79 15.98 -8.22 -15.58
CA ARG A 79 14.79 -7.66 -14.91
C ARG A 79 15.03 -6.24 -14.40
N ARG A 80 16.14 -5.99 -13.73
CA ARG A 80 16.49 -4.64 -13.25
C ARG A 80 16.64 -3.66 -14.41
N THR A 81 17.28 -4.08 -15.50
CA THR A 81 17.37 -3.28 -16.73
C THR A 81 15.98 -2.99 -17.32
N ALA A 82 15.07 -3.99 -17.33
CA ALA A 82 13.69 -3.78 -17.76
C ALA A 82 12.96 -2.76 -16.88
N THR A 83 13.12 -2.85 -15.56
CA THR A 83 12.55 -1.88 -14.61
C THR A 83 13.10 -0.47 -14.85
N ASP A 84 14.41 -0.32 -14.99
CA ASP A 84 15.07 0.98 -15.27
C ASP A 84 14.55 1.61 -16.57
N LEU A 85 14.38 0.79 -17.62
CA LEU A 85 13.83 1.22 -18.90
C LEU A 85 12.40 1.77 -18.76
N VAL A 86 11.56 1.13 -17.95
CA VAL A 86 10.19 1.60 -17.68
C VAL A 86 10.21 2.91 -16.88
N LEU A 87 11.04 3.00 -15.84
CA LEU A 87 11.18 4.23 -15.05
C LEU A 87 11.66 5.40 -15.90
N CYS A 88 12.68 5.19 -16.72
CA CYS A 88 13.21 6.18 -17.67
C CYS A 88 12.15 6.59 -18.71
N ALA A 89 11.38 5.63 -19.23
CA ALA A 89 10.28 5.91 -20.13
C ALA A 89 9.19 6.77 -19.49
N ILE A 90 8.82 6.49 -18.24
CA ILE A 90 7.84 7.30 -17.49
C ILE A 90 8.38 8.71 -17.25
N ALA A 91 9.65 8.84 -16.83
CA ALA A 91 10.29 10.12 -16.58
C ALA A 91 10.34 11.01 -17.84
N GLY A 92 10.54 10.40 -19.01
CA GLY A 92 10.52 11.09 -20.31
C GLY A 92 9.13 11.24 -20.94
N SER A 93 8.06 10.85 -20.25
CA SER A 93 6.70 10.84 -20.80
C SER A 93 5.89 12.09 -20.44
N PRO A 94 4.79 12.37 -21.16
CA PRO A 94 3.85 13.44 -20.77
C PRO A 94 3.16 13.22 -19.42
N TRP A 95 3.30 12.04 -18.80
CA TRP A 95 2.65 11.68 -17.55
C TRP A 95 3.57 11.78 -16.33
N ALA A 96 4.84 12.17 -16.50
CA ALA A 96 5.82 12.24 -15.40
C ALA A 96 5.32 13.08 -14.21
N ASP A 97 4.66 14.21 -14.49
CA ASP A 97 4.09 15.10 -13.45
C ASP A 97 2.79 14.58 -12.84
N SER A 98 2.17 13.56 -13.45
CA SER A 98 0.93 12.94 -13.00
C SER A 98 1.15 11.61 -12.27
N LEU A 99 2.40 11.15 -12.17
CA LEU A 99 2.76 9.85 -11.60
C LEU A 99 3.77 10.05 -10.46
N VAL A 100 3.30 9.81 -9.23
CA VAL A 100 4.14 9.87 -8.04
C VAL A 100 4.55 8.44 -7.67
N LEU A 101 5.83 8.13 -7.83
CA LEU A 101 6.40 6.85 -7.44
C LEU A 101 6.28 6.65 -5.93
N ARG A 102 5.98 5.43 -5.51
CA ARG A 102 6.05 5.00 -4.11
C ARG A 102 6.59 3.59 -4.00
N GLY A 103 6.60 3.05 -2.78
CA GLY A 103 6.86 1.64 -2.55
C GLY A 103 8.34 1.27 -2.70
N SER A 104 8.58 0.01 -3.07
CA SER A 104 9.87 -0.64 -2.84
C SER A 104 11.04 -0.09 -3.65
N VAL A 105 10.78 0.53 -4.81
CA VAL A 105 11.82 1.19 -5.61
C VAL A 105 12.43 2.38 -4.88
N LEU A 106 11.63 3.20 -4.21
CA LEU A 106 12.15 4.31 -3.41
C LEU A 106 12.99 3.81 -2.24
N LEU A 107 12.53 2.74 -1.56
CA LEU A 107 13.31 2.13 -0.47
C LEU A 107 14.66 1.62 -0.98
N ARG A 108 14.71 1.02 -2.18
CA ARG A 108 15.96 0.59 -2.79
C ARG A 108 16.88 1.78 -3.13
N ALA A 109 16.33 2.89 -3.60
CA ALA A 109 17.10 4.11 -3.85
C ALA A 109 17.69 4.71 -2.56
N TRP A 110 16.94 4.68 -1.45
CA TRP A 110 17.39 5.24 -0.17
C TRP A 110 18.34 4.34 0.61
N PHE A 111 18.12 3.03 0.59
CA PHE A 111 18.80 2.09 1.50
C PHE A 111 19.66 1.04 0.81
N GLY A 112 19.70 1.02 -0.53
CA GLY A 112 20.51 0.08 -1.30
C GLY A 112 20.26 -1.37 -0.89
N ASP A 113 21.33 -2.10 -0.55
CA ASP A 113 21.28 -3.52 -0.17
C ASP A 113 20.58 -3.82 1.16
N ALA A 114 20.33 -2.80 1.98
CA ALA A 114 19.50 -2.96 3.16
C ALA A 114 18.00 -3.01 2.82
N ALA A 115 17.58 -2.52 1.63
CA ALA A 115 16.23 -2.74 1.16
C ALA A 115 16.12 -4.08 0.42
N ARG A 116 14.96 -4.71 0.54
CA ARG A 116 14.61 -5.88 -0.27
C ARG A 116 14.56 -5.52 -1.76
N GLU A 117 14.79 -6.50 -2.63
CA GLU A 117 14.66 -6.32 -4.08
C GLU A 117 13.21 -5.86 -4.42
N PRO A 118 13.04 -4.79 -5.21
CA PRO A 118 11.72 -4.31 -5.62
C PRO A 118 10.95 -5.32 -6.45
N GLY A 119 9.67 -5.53 -6.14
CA GLY A 119 8.79 -6.49 -6.82
C GLY A 119 8.00 -5.89 -8.00
N ASP A 120 7.64 -4.63 -7.85
CA ASP A 120 6.69 -3.88 -8.67
C ASP A 120 7.04 -2.39 -8.68
N LEU A 121 6.41 -1.66 -9.61
CA LEU A 121 6.43 -0.21 -9.68
C LEU A 121 5.09 0.34 -9.20
N ASP A 122 5.06 0.96 -8.02
CA ASP A 122 3.84 1.55 -7.46
C ASP A 122 3.75 3.05 -7.75
N PHE A 123 2.63 3.51 -8.30
CA PHE A 123 2.37 4.92 -8.57
C PHE A 123 1.06 5.38 -7.95
N VAL A 124 1.08 6.57 -7.35
CA VAL A 124 -0.13 7.37 -7.10
C VAL A 124 -0.35 8.29 -8.28
N VAL A 125 -1.54 8.23 -8.88
CA VAL A 125 -1.94 9.11 -9.98
C VAL A 125 -2.47 10.42 -9.41
N VAL A 126 -1.87 11.53 -9.84
CA VAL A 126 -2.22 12.89 -9.39
C VAL A 126 -2.73 13.74 -10.56
N PRO A 127 -3.61 14.73 -10.33
CA PRO A 127 -4.26 15.07 -9.05
C PRO A 127 -5.27 14.01 -8.59
N PRO A 128 -5.70 13.99 -7.31
CA PRO A 128 -6.68 13.02 -6.78
C PRO A 128 -8.05 13.09 -7.49
N SER A 129 -8.33 14.15 -8.26
CA SER A 129 -9.51 14.24 -9.11
C SER A 129 -9.39 13.42 -10.40
N TRP A 130 -8.23 12.84 -10.72
CA TRP A 130 -8.06 11.92 -11.84
C TRP A 130 -8.68 10.56 -11.50
N ARG A 131 -9.75 10.21 -12.21
CA ARG A 131 -10.50 8.98 -11.99
C ARG A 131 -10.07 7.87 -12.94
N ILE A 132 -10.16 6.64 -12.45
CA ILE A 132 -9.76 5.42 -13.18
C ILE A 132 -10.57 5.22 -14.48
N GLU A 133 -11.82 5.68 -14.52
CA GLU A 133 -12.74 5.49 -15.66
C GLU A 133 -12.53 6.47 -16.82
N GLU A 134 -11.65 7.46 -16.67
CA GLU A 134 -11.47 8.49 -17.69
C GLU A 134 -10.68 7.97 -18.91
N ALA A 135 -11.01 8.45 -20.11
CA ALA A 135 -10.32 8.07 -21.35
C ALA A 135 -8.81 8.39 -21.31
N ARG A 136 -8.41 9.45 -20.58
CA ARG A 136 -6.99 9.78 -20.39
C ARG A 136 -6.23 8.71 -19.60
N THR A 137 -6.91 7.90 -18.79
CA THR A 137 -6.30 6.80 -18.05
C THR A 137 -5.85 5.70 -18.99
N GLU A 138 -6.70 5.26 -19.92
CA GLU A 138 -6.31 4.27 -20.93
C GLU A 138 -5.15 4.77 -21.82
N ALA A 139 -5.20 6.06 -22.18
CA ALA A 139 -4.12 6.71 -22.93
C ALA A 139 -2.80 6.72 -22.16
N MET A 140 -2.83 6.96 -20.85
CA MET A 140 -1.67 6.89 -19.96
C MET A 140 -1.09 5.48 -19.90
N LEU A 141 -1.92 4.47 -19.58
CA LEU A 141 -1.44 3.09 -19.40
C LEU A 141 -0.85 2.51 -20.69
N THR A 142 -1.56 2.66 -21.80
CA THR A 142 -1.07 2.23 -23.13
C THR A 142 0.17 3.02 -23.54
N GLY A 143 0.19 4.31 -23.22
CA GLY A 143 1.26 5.22 -23.55
C GLY A 143 2.56 4.91 -22.80
N VAL A 144 2.50 4.56 -21.51
CA VAL A 144 3.65 4.10 -20.72
C VAL A 144 4.25 2.82 -21.31
N ALA A 145 3.41 1.85 -21.68
CA ALA A 145 3.88 0.61 -22.32
C ALA A 145 4.62 0.88 -23.65
N ARG A 146 4.08 1.79 -24.49
CA ARG A 146 4.73 2.20 -25.74
C ARG A 146 6.04 2.96 -25.50
N ALA A 147 6.05 3.87 -24.53
CA ALA A 147 7.25 4.62 -24.17
C ALA A 147 8.38 3.69 -23.69
N ALA A 148 8.06 2.63 -22.93
CA ALA A 148 9.02 1.62 -22.49
C ALA A 148 9.60 0.81 -23.67
N GLU A 149 8.74 0.41 -24.61
CA GLU A 149 9.17 -0.25 -25.86
C GLU A 149 10.11 0.65 -26.69
N ASP A 150 9.78 1.92 -26.85
CA ASP A 150 10.60 2.87 -27.59
C ASP A 150 11.91 3.24 -26.85
N ALA A 151 11.89 3.28 -25.52
CA ALA A 151 13.09 3.45 -24.71
C ALA A 151 14.05 2.26 -24.89
N ALA A 152 13.55 1.03 -24.82
CA ALA A 152 14.33 -0.18 -25.05
C ALA A 152 14.96 -0.20 -26.46
N ARG A 153 14.16 0.14 -27.49
CA ARG A 153 14.66 0.26 -28.87
C ARG A 153 15.78 1.30 -29.03
N ARG A 154 15.63 2.47 -28.39
CA ARG A 154 16.64 3.55 -28.45
C ARG A 154 17.93 3.20 -27.72
N GLN A 155 17.84 2.51 -26.58
CA GLN A 155 19.02 2.07 -25.84
C GLN A 155 19.82 1.01 -26.62
N GLY A 156 19.13 0.18 -27.43
CA GLY A 156 19.76 -0.82 -28.28
C GLY A 156 20.35 -2.01 -27.51
N GLY A 157 19.90 -2.24 -26.26
CA GLY A 157 20.31 -3.36 -25.43
C GLY A 157 19.54 -4.66 -25.71
N ASP A 158 19.83 -5.71 -24.95
CA ASP A 158 19.24 -7.05 -25.13
C ASP A 158 17.79 -7.15 -24.64
N VAL A 159 17.41 -6.30 -23.68
CA VAL A 159 16.06 -6.27 -23.13
C VAL A 159 15.11 -5.57 -24.10
N ARG A 160 14.01 -6.24 -24.44
CA ARG A 160 12.99 -5.77 -25.36
C ARG A 160 11.60 -5.93 -24.76
N PHE A 161 10.74 -4.95 -24.99
CA PHE A 161 9.32 -5.03 -24.67
C PHE A 161 8.49 -5.24 -25.93
N VAL A 162 7.27 -5.74 -25.74
CA VAL A 162 6.22 -5.73 -26.77
C VAL A 162 5.00 -5.05 -26.15
N ALA A 163 4.81 -3.76 -26.43
CA ALA A 163 3.77 -2.96 -25.77
C ALA A 163 2.35 -3.53 -26.00
N ALA A 164 2.13 -4.16 -27.15
CA ALA A 164 0.86 -4.82 -27.48
C ALA A 164 0.58 -6.09 -26.67
N GLU A 165 1.59 -6.67 -25.99
CA GLU A 165 1.43 -7.81 -25.08
C GLU A 165 1.16 -7.37 -23.63
N ALA A 166 1.10 -6.06 -23.36
CA ALA A 166 0.72 -5.56 -22.04
C ALA A 166 -0.69 -6.04 -21.66
N ALA A 167 -0.85 -6.43 -20.40
CA ALA A 167 -2.14 -6.81 -19.85
C ALA A 167 -2.46 -5.93 -18.65
N ALA A 168 -3.73 -5.59 -18.47
CA ALA A 168 -4.19 -4.77 -17.37
C ALA A 168 -5.40 -5.41 -16.69
N ASP A 169 -5.43 -5.35 -15.37
CA ASP A 169 -6.59 -5.71 -14.56
C ASP A 169 -6.87 -4.59 -13.55
N ASP A 170 -8.15 -4.41 -13.22
CA ASP A 170 -8.51 -3.60 -12.06
C ASP A 170 -7.99 -4.31 -10.80
N ILE A 171 -7.44 -3.52 -9.89
CA ILE A 171 -7.00 -3.96 -8.57
C ILE A 171 -7.63 -3.08 -7.51
N TRP A 172 -7.93 -3.68 -6.36
CA TRP A 172 -8.39 -2.95 -5.19
C TRP A 172 -7.23 -2.86 -4.21
N THR A 173 -6.43 -1.80 -4.36
CA THR A 173 -5.24 -1.60 -3.53
C THR A 173 -5.67 -1.39 -2.08
N TYR A 174 -5.47 -2.44 -1.27
CA TYR A 174 -5.78 -2.49 0.16
C TYR A 174 -7.26 -2.21 0.50
N ASP A 175 -8.19 -2.70 -0.32
CA ASP A 175 -9.65 -2.58 -0.11
C ASP A 175 -10.16 -1.12 0.02
N ARG A 176 -9.39 -0.12 -0.45
CA ARG A 176 -9.65 1.31 -0.18
C ARG A 176 -9.90 2.17 -1.41
N VAL A 177 -8.99 2.11 -2.37
CA VAL A 177 -8.96 3.02 -3.52
C VAL A 177 -8.88 2.23 -4.82
N PRO A 178 -9.52 2.71 -5.90
CA PRO A 178 -9.46 2.05 -7.18
C PRO A 178 -8.02 2.08 -7.71
N GLY A 179 -7.57 0.95 -8.24
CA GLY A 179 -6.26 0.84 -8.86
C GLY A 179 -6.31 0.05 -10.16
N ARG A 180 -5.24 0.19 -10.94
CA ARG A 180 -5.01 -0.57 -12.16
C ARG A 180 -3.63 -1.20 -12.13
N ARG A 181 -3.56 -2.52 -12.26
CA ARG A 181 -2.30 -3.23 -12.47
C ARG A 181 -2.07 -3.38 -13.96
N VAL A 182 -0.88 -3.02 -14.43
CA VAL A 182 -0.40 -3.29 -15.77
C VAL A 182 0.84 -4.17 -15.66
N VAL A 183 0.84 -5.30 -16.36
CA VAL A 183 2.06 -6.09 -16.56
C VAL A 183 2.56 -5.92 -17.99
N LEU A 184 3.83 -5.56 -18.13
CA LEU A 184 4.49 -5.37 -19.41
C LEU A 184 5.53 -6.47 -19.61
N PRO A 185 5.30 -7.43 -20.53
CA PRO A 185 6.26 -8.50 -20.81
C PRO A 185 7.56 -7.97 -21.41
N TRP A 186 8.68 -8.49 -20.92
CA TRP A 186 10.00 -8.26 -21.47
C TRP A 186 10.67 -9.57 -21.88
N ARG A 187 11.56 -9.46 -22.87
CA ARG A 187 12.36 -10.55 -23.42
C ARG A 187 13.82 -10.16 -23.43
N CYS A 188 14.70 -11.12 -23.28
CA CYS A 188 16.15 -10.96 -23.41
C CYS A 188 16.70 -12.24 -24.05
N ASP A 189 17.53 -12.12 -25.08
CA ASP A 189 18.04 -13.31 -25.78
C ASP A 189 18.83 -14.19 -24.82
N GLY A 190 18.61 -15.50 -24.91
CA GLY A 190 19.23 -16.48 -24.00
C GLY A 190 18.64 -16.53 -22.59
N LEU A 191 17.62 -15.73 -22.27
CA LEU A 191 16.93 -15.75 -20.98
C LEU A 191 15.42 -16.01 -21.12
N PRO A 192 14.78 -16.61 -20.09
CA PRO A 192 13.34 -16.91 -20.09
C PRO A 192 12.36 -15.73 -20.20
N GLY A 193 12.83 -14.48 -20.17
CA GLY A 193 11.98 -13.28 -20.12
C GLY A 193 11.24 -13.12 -18.78
N GLY A 194 10.34 -12.15 -18.71
CA GLY A 194 9.55 -11.88 -17.51
C GLY A 194 8.52 -10.77 -17.73
N VAL A 195 8.03 -10.19 -16.65
CA VAL A 195 7.14 -9.02 -16.68
C VAL A 195 7.68 -7.91 -15.78
N VAL A 196 7.45 -6.66 -16.17
CA VAL A 196 7.48 -5.52 -15.24
C VAL A 196 6.04 -5.27 -14.81
N GLN A 197 5.76 -5.35 -13.52
CA GLN A 197 4.46 -5.02 -12.94
C GLN A 197 4.45 -3.54 -12.54
N MET A 198 3.41 -2.82 -12.94
CA MET A 198 3.15 -1.43 -12.58
C MET A 198 1.75 -1.33 -11.99
N ASP A 199 1.65 -0.80 -10.78
CA ASP A 199 0.39 -0.60 -10.08
C ASP A 199 0.10 0.90 -9.97
N PHE A 200 -1.03 1.33 -10.51
CA PHE A 200 -1.48 2.72 -10.51
C PHE A 200 -2.68 2.87 -9.59
N VAL A 201 -2.56 3.72 -8.59
CA VAL A 201 -3.63 4.01 -7.64
C VAL A 201 -4.25 5.38 -7.95
N PHE A 202 -5.58 5.42 -8.02
CA PHE A 202 -6.34 6.62 -8.37
C PHE A 202 -7.08 7.16 -7.14
N ASN A 203 -7.40 8.46 -7.18
CA ASN A 203 -8.15 9.16 -6.12
C ASN A 203 -7.50 9.17 -4.72
N GLU A 204 -6.30 8.63 -4.59
CA GLU A 204 -5.54 8.70 -3.35
C GLU A 204 -5.03 10.13 -3.11
N HIS A 205 -5.28 10.64 -1.91
CA HIS A 205 -4.83 11.97 -1.50
C HIS A 205 -3.42 11.89 -0.93
N LEU A 206 -2.54 12.78 -1.36
CA LEU A 206 -1.19 12.94 -0.82
C LEU A 206 -1.21 14.03 0.28
N PRO A 207 -1.07 13.68 1.58
CA PRO A 207 -1.11 14.67 2.67
C PRO A 207 0.09 15.61 2.70
N VAL A 208 1.15 15.26 1.96
CA VAL A 208 2.34 16.08 1.70
C VAL A 208 2.61 16.04 0.20
N ALA A 209 3.19 17.12 -0.34
CA ALA A 209 3.55 17.16 -1.74
C ALA A 209 4.61 16.09 -2.07
N PRO A 210 4.59 15.52 -3.28
CA PRO A 210 5.68 14.67 -3.74
C PRO A 210 6.97 15.48 -3.90
N GLU A 211 8.11 14.81 -3.81
CA GLU A 211 9.44 15.39 -3.98
C GLU A 211 10.18 14.70 -5.12
N PRO A 212 11.08 15.41 -5.85
CA PRO A 212 11.95 14.78 -6.83
C PRO A 212 12.82 13.69 -6.17
N ALA A 213 12.75 12.48 -6.70
CA ALA A 213 13.50 11.31 -6.27
C ALA A 213 14.47 10.88 -7.37
N LEU A 214 15.76 10.89 -7.04
CA LEU A 214 16.81 10.32 -7.89
C LEU A 214 16.84 8.80 -7.68
N LEU A 215 16.66 8.06 -8.76
CA LEU A 215 16.66 6.61 -8.81
C LEU A 215 17.97 6.15 -9.45
N PRO A 216 18.89 5.55 -8.66
CA PRO A 216 20.13 5.00 -9.19
C PRO A 216 19.81 3.94 -10.24
N SER A 217 20.42 4.06 -11.41
CA SER A 217 20.29 3.02 -12.44
C SER A 217 20.97 1.74 -11.95
N ALA A 218 20.26 0.61 -12.05
CA ALA A 218 20.85 -0.71 -11.82
C ALA A 218 21.58 -1.24 -13.06
N SER A 219 21.35 -0.63 -14.22
CA SER A 219 22.11 -0.80 -15.45
C SER A 219 23.18 0.30 -15.60
N SER A 220 24.03 0.21 -16.63
CA SER A 220 24.98 1.29 -16.98
C SER A 220 24.31 2.55 -17.56
N ALA A 221 22.98 2.66 -17.50
CA ALA A 221 22.22 3.84 -17.91
C ALA A 221 22.36 4.99 -16.89
N PRO A 222 22.00 6.23 -17.28
CA PRO A 222 21.92 7.35 -16.35
C PRO A 222 20.84 7.14 -15.29
N ASP A 223 21.06 7.71 -14.11
CA ASP A 223 20.05 7.77 -13.05
C ASP A 223 18.78 8.47 -13.54
N THR A 224 17.64 8.01 -13.03
CA THR A 224 16.32 8.53 -13.42
C THR A 224 15.76 9.43 -12.34
N MET A 225 15.21 10.59 -12.72
CA MET A 225 14.51 11.48 -11.79
C MET A 225 13.00 11.35 -11.99
N LEU A 226 12.26 11.11 -10.91
CA LEU A 226 10.79 11.06 -10.90
C LEU A 226 10.24 11.79 -9.68
N ASN A 227 8.98 12.20 -9.72
CA ASN A 227 8.28 12.59 -8.51
C ASN A 227 8.06 11.35 -7.64
N GLY A 228 8.42 11.42 -6.36
CA GLY A 228 8.31 10.34 -5.39
C GLY A 228 7.60 10.77 -4.11
N ALA A 229 6.97 9.81 -3.44
CA ALA A 229 6.53 10.00 -2.06
C ALA A 229 7.74 10.19 -1.14
N THR A 230 7.62 11.03 -0.13
CA THR A 230 8.68 11.20 0.87
C THR A 230 8.86 9.93 1.71
N ALA A 231 10.04 9.77 2.32
CA ALA A 231 10.28 8.66 3.24
C ALA A 231 9.33 8.70 4.45
N GLU A 232 9.01 9.90 4.94
CA GLU A 232 8.09 10.10 6.06
C GLU A 232 6.66 9.65 5.69
N LEU A 233 6.18 10.03 4.50
CA LEU A 233 4.86 9.59 4.01
C LEU A 233 4.82 8.08 3.78
N SER A 234 5.90 7.53 3.20
CA SER A 234 6.04 6.07 2.99
C SER A 234 5.95 5.32 4.32
N LEU A 235 6.59 5.82 5.38
CA LEU A 235 6.49 5.22 6.72
C LEU A 235 5.07 5.30 7.27
N ALA A 236 4.42 6.45 7.18
CA ALA A 236 3.04 6.62 7.64
C ALA A 236 2.07 5.66 6.93
N TRP A 237 2.24 5.46 5.62
CA TRP A 237 1.48 4.46 4.85
C TRP A 237 1.73 3.03 5.30
N LYS A 238 3.00 2.65 5.52
CA LYS A 238 3.32 1.30 6.00
C LYS A 238 2.67 1.02 7.36
N LEU A 239 2.69 1.99 8.27
CA LEU A 239 2.02 1.86 9.57
C LEU A 239 0.50 1.77 9.42
N MET A 240 -0.09 2.57 8.53
CA MET A 240 -1.51 2.49 8.19
C MET A 240 -1.87 1.09 7.70
N TRP A 241 -1.17 0.58 6.69
CA TRP A 241 -1.43 -0.75 6.10
C TRP A 241 -1.30 -1.86 7.14
N LEU A 242 -0.24 -1.83 7.97
CA LEU A 242 -0.02 -2.82 9.02
C LEU A 242 -1.14 -2.86 10.07
N LEU A 243 -1.78 -1.72 10.36
CA LEU A 243 -2.75 -1.60 11.44
C LEU A 243 -4.20 -1.80 10.97
N THR A 244 -4.53 -1.33 9.77
CA THR A 244 -5.90 -1.32 9.24
C THR A 244 -6.20 -2.47 8.30
N ASP A 245 -5.19 -3.03 7.63
CA ASP A 245 -5.47 -4.05 6.63
C ASP A 245 -5.87 -5.37 7.27
N MET A 246 -6.77 -6.09 6.59
CA MET A 246 -7.21 -7.41 7.01
C MET A 246 -6.06 -8.44 6.97
N HIS A 247 -5.07 -8.23 6.11
CA HIS A 247 -3.92 -9.11 5.92
C HIS A 247 -2.58 -8.34 5.94
N PRO A 248 -2.14 -7.85 7.11
CA PRO A 248 -0.90 -7.10 7.21
C PRO A 248 0.30 -7.98 6.85
N GLN A 249 1.14 -7.53 5.91
CA GLN A 249 2.19 -8.36 5.31
C GLN A 249 3.55 -8.13 5.96
N GLY A 250 4.37 -9.18 6.08
CA GLY A 250 5.73 -9.10 6.63
C GLY A 250 6.66 -8.14 5.89
N LYS A 251 6.46 -7.97 4.57
CA LYS A 251 7.21 -6.98 3.77
C LYS A 251 6.95 -5.55 4.24
N ASP A 252 5.72 -5.24 4.66
CA ASP A 252 5.38 -3.90 5.13
C ASP A 252 5.96 -3.62 6.52
N LEU A 253 6.04 -4.65 7.38
CA LEU A 253 6.73 -4.56 8.66
C LEU A 253 8.24 -4.33 8.48
N TYR A 254 8.87 -5.07 7.57
CA TYR A 254 10.27 -4.91 7.25
C TYR A 254 10.57 -3.50 6.72
N ASP A 255 9.79 -3.05 5.72
CA ASP A 255 9.89 -1.73 5.12
C ASP A 255 9.67 -0.61 6.17
N ALA A 256 8.68 -0.77 7.06
CA ALA A 256 8.39 0.19 8.13
C ALA A 256 9.54 0.34 9.13
N VAL A 257 10.19 -0.77 9.51
CA VAL A 257 11.34 -0.75 10.42
C VAL A 257 12.51 -0.01 9.78
N LEU A 258 12.84 -0.35 8.53
CA LEU A 258 13.93 0.29 7.81
C LEU A 258 13.70 1.80 7.68
N LEU A 259 12.47 2.21 7.35
CA LEU A 259 12.08 3.62 7.29
C LEU A 259 12.17 4.31 8.66
N ALA A 260 11.60 3.71 9.72
CA ALA A 260 11.54 4.31 11.05
C ALA A 260 12.92 4.51 11.68
N GLU A 261 13.86 3.62 11.41
CA GLU A 261 15.24 3.74 11.91
C GLU A 261 16.02 4.89 11.25
N HIS A 262 15.58 5.37 10.08
CA HIS A 262 16.31 6.37 9.30
C HIS A 262 15.52 7.67 9.05
N THR A 263 14.22 7.68 9.36
CA THR A 263 13.33 8.81 9.07
C THR A 263 12.47 9.13 10.28
N PRO A 264 12.54 10.35 10.84
CA PRO A 264 11.65 10.76 11.90
C PRO A 264 10.22 10.88 11.36
N LEU A 265 9.25 10.32 12.08
CA LEU A 265 7.83 10.45 11.75
C LEU A 265 7.18 11.51 12.64
N ARG A 266 6.56 12.52 12.04
CA ARG A 266 5.74 13.46 12.78
C ARG A 266 4.39 12.84 13.10
N TYR A 267 3.99 12.94 14.37
CA TYR A 267 2.68 12.51 14.83
C TYR A 267 1.53 13.10 14.00
N ASP A 268 1.64 14.38 13.59
CA ASP A 268 0.65 15.05 12.76
C ASP A 268 0.53 14.49 11.35
N LEU A 269 1.61 13.98 10.75
CA LEU A 269 1.53 13.33 9.45
C LEU A 269 0.87 11.97 9.58
N LEU A 270 1.28 11.17 10.59
CA LEU A 270 0.67 9.88 10.88
C LEU A 270 -0.85 10.01 11.06
N ARG A 271 -1.29 10.93 11.93
CA ARG A 271 -2.71 11.23 12.15
C ARG A 271 -3.43 11.59 10.84
N ARG A 272 -2.86 12.49 10.03
CA ARG A 272 -3.48 12.93 8.77
C ARG A 272 -3.64 11.79 7.77
N VAL A 273 -2.64 10.92 7.64
CA VAL A 273 -2.73 9.73 6.77
C VAL A 273 -3.90 8.85 7.20
N PHE A 274 -4.00 8.52 8.48
CA PHE A 274 -5.12 7.71 8.99
C PHE A 274 -6.48 8.37 8.76
N LEU A 275 -6.64 9.64 9.13
CA LEU A 275 -7.92 10.35 8.97
C LEU A 275 -8.36 10.52 7.51
N LEU A 276 -7.42 10.65 6.56
CA LEU A 276 -7.73 10.89 5.14
C LEU A 276 -7.89 9.61 4.32
N GLN A 277 -7.22 8.53 4.72
CA GLN A 277 -7.04 7.36 3.84
C GLN A 277 -7.60 6.06 4.41
N THR A 278 -8.26 6.09 5.56
CA THR A 278 -8.94 4.93 6.13
C THR A 278 -10.42 5.24 6.31
N ASP A 279 -11.25 4.22 6.50
CA ASP A 279 -12.63 4.45 6.85
C ASP A 279 -12.73 5.15 8.22
N PRO A 280 -13.82 5.88 8.51
CA PRO A 280 -13.93 6.63 9.76
C PRO A 280 -13.74 5.82 11.04
N TYR A 281 -14.03 4.51 11.01
CA TYR A 281 -13.89 3.64 12.18
C TYR A 281 -12.43 3.40 12.53
N ASP A 282 -11.60 3.07 11.54
CA ASP A 282 -10.17 2.88 11.76
C ASP A 282 -9.43 4.22 11.86
N GLY A 283 -9.80 5.23 11.07
CA GLY A 283 -9.10 6.52 11.03
C GLY A 283 -9.22 7.32 12.32
N CYS A 284 -10.34 7.20 13.03
CA CYS A 284 -10.56 7.89 14.31
C CYS A 284 -9.93 7.17 15.51
N ARG A 285 -9.38 5.97 15.34
CA ARG A 285 -8.73 5.21 16.41
C ARG A 285 -7.29 5.68 16.58
N PRO A 286 -6.90 6.17 17.79
CA PRO A 286 -5.55 6.61 18.02
C PRO A 286 -4.53 5.48 17.82
N VAL A 287 -3.41 5.80 17.19
CA VAL A 287 -2.26 4.89 17.07
C VAL A 287 -1.18 5.27 18.08
N GLY A 288 -0.54 4.26 18.67
CA GLY A 288 0.46 4.43 19.71
C GLY A 288 1.26 3.15 19.95
N PRO A 289 2.14 3.15 20.97
CA PRO A 289 3.06 2.04 21.22
C PRO A 289 2.35 0.68 21.42
N ALA A 290 1.16 0.68 22.01
CA ALA A 290 0.38 -0.53 22.24
C ALA A 290 -0.10 -1.17 20.93
N GLU A 291 -0.64 -0.38 20.00
CA GLU A 291 -1.12 -0.86 18.71
C GLU A 291 0.04 -1.34 17.82
N ILE A 292 1.19 -0.65 17.87
CA ILE A 292 2.41 -1.13 17.19
C ILE A 292 2.88 -2.45 17.80
N SER A 293 2.88 -2.58 19.13
CA SER A 293 3.29 -3.82 19.80
C SER A 293 2.37 -5.01 19.46
N ALA A 294 1.09 -4.75 19.23
CA ALA A 294 0.11 -5.77 18.84
C ALA A 294 0.37 -6.39 17.46
N LEU A 295 1.21 -5.77 16.62
CA LEU A 295 1.56 -6.32 15.30
C LEU A 295 2.25 -7.69 15.39
N ARG A 296 2.88 -8.02 16.52
CA ARG A 296 3.56 -9.32 16.75
C ARG A 296 2.67 -10.53 16.48
N SER A 297 1.37 -10.42 16.77
CA SER A 297 0.40 -11.51 16.61
C SER A 297 -0.46 -11.37 15.36
N ARG A 298 -0.35 -10.28 14.61
CA ARG A 298 -1.20 -9.96 13.45
C ARG A 298 -0.49 -10.11 12.11
N VAL A 299 0.80 -9.80 12.04
CA VAL A 299 1.55 -9.78 10.78
C VAL A 299 1.79 -11.20 10.25
N GLU A 300 1.48 -11.42 8.98
CA GLU A 300 1.84 -12.65 8.27
C GLU A 300 3.35 -12.61 7.94
N TRP A 301 4.14 -13.40 8.67
CA TRP A 301 5.60 -13.44 8.53
C TRP A 301 6.13 -14.61 7.70
N ASN A 302 5.38 -15.70 7.59
CA ASN A 302 5.88 -16.93 6.99
C ASN A 302 6.06 -16.81 5.48
N HIS A 303 5.14 -16.14 4.76
CA HIS A 303 5.33 -15.92 3.33
C HIS A 303 6.49 -14.97 3.06
N PHE A 304 6.64 -13.91 3.87
CA PHE A 304 7.77 -12.99 3.76
C PHE A 304 9.11 -13.71 3.92
N ARG A 305 9.25 -14.55 4.97
CA ARG A 305 10.46 -15.35 5.19
C ARG A 305 10.70 -16.39 4.08
N ALA A 306 9.65 -16.92 3.48
CA ALA A 306 9.78 -17.86 2.36
C ALA A 306 10.29 -17.19 1.08
N GLU A 307 9.99 -15.91 0.88
CA GLU A 307 10.47 -15.10 -0.25
C GLU A 307 11.88 -14.54 0.01
N TYR A 308 12.18 -14.19 1.27
CA TYR A 308 13.45 -13.59 1.71
C TYR A 308 14.12 -14.39 2.86
N PRO A 309 14.66 -15.59 2.59
CA PRO A 309 15.20 -16.48 3.63
C PRO A 309 16.48 -15.95 4.31
N ASP A 310 17.17 -14.99 3.70
CA ASP A 310 18.40 -14.39 4.27
C ASP A 310 18.12 -13.45 5.45
N ILE A 311 16.85 -13.03 5.62
CA ILE A 311 16.41 -12.22 6.76
C ILE A 311 16.20 -13.14 7.97
N ARG A 312 17.18 -13.13 8.89
CA ARG A 312 17.24 -14.08 10.01
C ARG A 312 16.39 -13.70 11.24
N THR A 313 16.03 -12.43 11.39
CA THR A 313 15.23 -11.95 12.53
C THR A 313 13.75 -12.31 12.32
N ASP A 314 13.05 -12.67 13.39
CA ASP A 314 11.61 -12.95 13.35
C ASP A 314 10.77 -11.66 13.42
N ALA A 315 9.46 -11.81 13.22
CA ALA A 315 8.52 -10.68 13.29
C ALA A 315 8.59 -9.95 14.64
N ALA A 316 8.78 -10.68 15.73
CA ALA A 316 8.86 -10.10 17.07
C ALA A 316 10.05 -9.14 17.19
N GLY A 317 11.23 -9.55 16.75
CA GLY A 317 12.42 -8.70 16.76
C GLY A 317 12.27 -7.46 15.88
N PHE A 318 11.56 -7.56 14.75
CA PHE A 318 11.24 -6.37 13.93
C PHE A 318 10.23 -5.44 14.63
N VAL A 319 9.22 -5.97 15.30
CA VAL A 319 8.29 -5.12 16.09
C VAL A 319 9.01 -4.41 17.24
N ASP A 320 9.93 -5.08 17.96
CA ASP A 320 10.75 -4.44 18.99
C ASP A 320 11.51 -3.22 18.46
N ARG A 321 12.15 -3.39 17.29
CA ARG A 321 12.86 -2.31 16.61
C ARG A 321 11.92 -1.19 16.19
N LEU A 322 10.76 -1.54 15.64
CA LEU A 322 9.75 -0.55 15.23
C LEU A 322 9.26 0.29 16.40
N VAL A 323 8.92 -0.35 17.53
CA VAL A 323 8.48 0.34 18.76
C VAL A 323 9.57 1.29 19.25
N THR A 324 10.83 0.83 19.26
CA THR A 324 11.98 1.63 19.69
C THR A 324 12.18 2.84 18.79
N ALA A 325 12.19 2.65 17.47
CA ALA A 325 12.39 3.71 16.49
C ALA A 325 11.24 4.75 16.51
N LEU A 326 10.01 4.31 16.78
CA LEU A 326 8.85 5.21 16.86
C LEU A 326 8.64 5.87 18.23
N ALA A 327 9.41 5.50 19.27
CA ALA A 327 9.25 6.07 20.61
C ALA A 327 9.24 7.62 20.62
N PRO A 328 10.11 8.34 19.87
CA PRO A 328 10.07 9.80 19.78
C PRO A 328 8.77 10.35 19.17
N THR A 329 8.14 9.61 18.25
CA THR A 329 6.88 10.01 17.60
C THR A 329 5.73 10.07 18.61
N PHE A 330 5.75 9.15 19.58
CA PHE A 330 4.69 8.98 20.57
C PHE A 330 5.01 9.60 21.93
N ALA A 331 6.16 10.27 22.06
CA ALA A 331 6.47 11.00 23.28
C ALA A 331 5.37 12.04 23.58
N VAL A 332 4.79 11.97 24.78
CA VAL A 332 3.81 12.90 25.33
C VAL A 332 4.22 13.24 26.76
N ASP A 333 3.84 14.43 27.22
CA ASP A 333 3.76 14.71 28.65
C ASP A 333 2.61 13.88 29.25
N GLU A 334 2.92 12.96 30.18
CA GLU A 334 1.92 12.02 30.71
C GLU A 334 0.88 12.71 31.64
N PRO A 335 -0.43 12.51 31.42
CA PRO A 335 -1.45 12.92 32.35
C PRO A 335 -1.53 11.97 33.57
N VAL A 336 -1.86 12.53 34.74
CA VAL A 336 -1.75 11.91 36.07
C VAL A 336 -2.69 10.70 36.29
N ARG A 337 -3.72 10.49 35.46
CA ARG A 337 -4.69 9.38 35.59
C ARG A 337 -4.94 8.66 34.27
N LEU A 338 -5.12 7.34 34.32
CA LEU A 338 -5.31 6.48 33.13
C LEU A 338 -6.52 6.84 32.25
N LYS A 339 -7.69 7.16 32.86
CA LYS A 339 -8.87 7.58 32.08
C LYS A 339 -8.67 8.95 31.40
N ASP A 340 -7.95 9.84 32.07
CA ASP A 340 -7.60 11.14 31.52
C ASP A 340 -6.56 10.96 30.39
N ALA A 341 -5.70 9.94 30.47
CA ALA A 341 -4.76 9.56 29.42
C ALA A 341 -5.43 9.06 28.15
N GLU A 342 -6.43 8.17 28.25
CA GLU A 342 -7.15 7.66 27.09
C GLU A 342 -7.95 8.76 26.38
N TYR A 343 -8.63 9.62 27.15
CA TYR A 343 -9.32 10.79 26.60
C TYR A 343 -8.34 11.76 25.93
N ALA A 344 -7.26 12.15 26.61
CA ALA A 344 -6.26 13.08 26.08
C ALA A 344 -5.63 12.55 24.78
N ARG A 345 -5.37 11.23 24.73
CA ARG A 345 -4.88 10.56 23.53
C ARG A 345 -5.86 10.70 22.36
N HIS A 346 -7.16 10.45 22.58
CA HIS A 346 -8.17 10.63 21.54
C HIS A 346 -8.34 12.11 21.14
N ALA A 347 -8.34 13.03 22.11
CA ALA A 347 -8.44 14.46 21.84
C ALA A 347 -7.29 14.96 20.96
N ARG A 348 -6.05 14.56 21.28
CA ARG A 348 -4.86 14.85 20.46
C ARG A 348 -4.94 14.22 19.07
N TRP A 349 -5.39 12.96 18.98
CA TRP A 349 -5.56 12.27 17.70
C TRP A 349 -6.67 12.88 16.83
N LEU A 350 -7.69 13.49 17.42
CA LEU A 350 -8.81 14.08 16.69
C LEU A 350 -8.70 15.60 16.53
N GLU A 351 -7.61 16.22 17.02
CA GLU A 351 -7.43 17.67 17.06
C GLU A 351 -7.73 18.39 15.74
N THR A 352 -7.19 17.90 14.61
CA THR A 352 -7.45 18.50 13.29
C THR A 352 -8.92 18.43 12.92
N LEU A 353 -9.56 17.27 13.14
CA LEU A 353 -10.97 17.08 12.85
C LEU A 353 -11.86 17.93 13.77
N THR A 354 -11.49 18.04 15.06
CA THR A 354 -12.13 18.94 16.02
C THR A 354 -12.04 20.40 15.56
N GLN A 355 -10.90 20.83 15.03
CA GLN A 355 -10.73 22.19 14.50
C GLN A 355 -11.61 22.44 13.27
N GLU A 356 -11.70 21.48 12.35
CA GLU A 356 -12.62 21.57 11.20
C GLU A 356 -14.09 21.71 11.64
N TYR A 357 -14.52 20.93 12.64
CA TYR A 357 -15.87 21.05 13.18
C TYR A 357 -16.09 22.34 13.97
N ARG A 358 -15.06 22.89 14.61
CA ARG A 358 -15.12 24.20 15.27
C ARG A 358 -15.36 25.31 14.26
N GLU A 359 -14.65 25.29 13.14
CA GLU A 359 -14.84 26.23 12.03
C GLU A 359 -16.21 26.07 11.34
N LEU A 360 -16.72 24.84 11.26
CA LEU A 360 -18.09 24.60 10.80
C LEU A 360 -19.13 25.16 11.78
N LEU A 361 -18.94 24.92 13.09
CA LEU A 361 -19.82 25.41 14.14
C LEU A 361 -19.91 26.93 14.12
N HIS A 362 -18.77 27.62 13.96
CA HIS A 362 -18.72 29.08 13.85
C HIS A 362 -19.52 29.64 12.66
N ARG A 363 -19.67 28.88 11.58
CA ARG A 363 -20.39 29.30 10.37
C ARG A 363 -21.83 28.83 10.30
N THR A 364 -22.22 27.88 11.16
CA THR A 364 -23.50 27.16 11.04
C THR A 364 -24.17 26.95 12.40
N SER A 365 -24.44 25.70 12.79
CA SER A 365 -25.11 25.33 14.04
C SER A 365 -24.59 23.99 14.55
N MET A 366 -24.78 23.73 15.85
CA MET A 366 -24.42 22.43 16.43
C MET A 366 -25.18 21.27 15.78
N ARG A 367 -26.42 21.49 15.33
CA ARG A 367 -27.19 20.48 14.60
C ARG A 367 -26.49 20.07 13.29
N THR A 368 -26.03 21.05 12.52
CA THR A 368 -25.28 20.80 11.27
C THR A 368 -23.97 20.06 11.53
N VAL A 369 -23.28 20.37 12.63
CA VAL A 369 -22.06 19.67 13.05
C VAL A 369 -22.37 18.22 13.42
N GLN A 370 -23.41 17.97 14.21
CA GLN A 370 -23.87 16.62 14.58
C GLN A 370 -24.31 15.80 13.36
N ASP A 371 -25.06 16.41 12.44
CA ASP A 371 -25.46 15.79 11.18
C ASP A 371 -24.24 15.40 10.34
N ARG A 372 -23.15 16.17 10.38
CA ARG A 372 -21.91 15.82 9.67
C ARG A 372 -21.07 14.75 10.38
N MET A 373 -21.15 14.68 11.71
CA MET A 373 -20.46 13.67 12.52
C MET A 373 -21.14 12.28 12.48
N HIS A 374 -22.33 12.13 11.87
CA HIS A 374 -23.11 10.87 11.92
C HIS A 374 -22.37 9.63 11.39
N THR A 375 -21.35 9.81 10.55
CA THR A 375 -20.52 8.71 10.01
C THR A 375 -19.33 8.36 10.90
N LEU A 376 -19.07 9.14 11.96
CA LEU A 376 -17.94 8.92 12.86
C LEU A 376 -18.31 7.92 13.98
N PRO A 377 -17.31 7.20 14.52
CA PRO A 377 -17.53 6.35 15.70
C PRO A 377 -17.98 7.16 16.91
N THR A 378 -18.84 6.56 17.75
CA THR A 378 -19.38 7.18 18.97
C THR A 378 -18.31 7.78 19.87
N ALA A 379 -17.16 7.10 20.02
CA ALA A 379 -16.04 7.60 20.81
C ALA A 379 -15.48 8.91 20.25
N ALA A 380 -15.30 9.01 18.93
CA ALA A 380 -14.84 10.23 18.28
C ALA A 380 -15.86 11.36 18.39
N VAL A 381 -17.15 11.07 18.17
CA VAL A 381 -18.24 12.05 18.36
C VAL A 381 -18.26 12.61 19.78
N THR A 382 -18.08 11.73 20.78
CA THR A 382 -18.07 12.12 22.20
C THR A 382 -16.91 13.07 22.50
N VAL A 383 -15.71 12.72 22.04
CA VAL A 383 -14.50 13.54 22.24
C VAL A 383 -14.63 14.89 21.53
N ILE A 384 -14.98 14.91 20.25
CA ILE A 384 -15.13 16.14 19.47
C ILE A 384 -16.21 17.04 20.09
N THR A 385 -17.37 16.49 20.45
CA THR A 385 -18.45 17.27 21.06
C THR A 385 -18.00 17.91 22.38
N ARG A 386 -17.27 17.17 23.21
CA ARG A 386 -16.71 17.70 24.46
C ARG A 386 -15.69 18.81 24.21
N GLU A 387 -14.79 18.65 23.23
CA GLU A 387 -13.81 19.67 22.85
C GLU A 387 -14.44 20.94 22.22
N LEU A 388 -15.61 20.82 21.59
CA LEU A 388 -16.36 21.95 21.05
C LEU A 388 -17.10 22.76 22.12
N HIS A 389 -17.58 22.11 23.18
CA HIS A 389 -18.26 22.78 24.30
C HIS A 389 -17.30 23.36 25.34
N GLY A 390 -16.01 23.04 25.27
CA GLY A 390 -15.01 23.37 26.28
C GLY A 390 -15.09 22.41 27.48
N LEU A 391 -13.96 22.23 28.19
CA LEU A 391 -13.85 21.31 29.34
C LEU A 391 -14.78 21.67 30.51
N ASP A 392 -15.37 22.88 30.50
CA ASP A 392 -16.29 23.41 31.53
C ASP A 392 -17.77 23.46 31.09
N GLY A 393 -18.13 22.87 29.93
CA GLY A 393 -19.53 22.76 29.50
C GLY A 393 -20.31 21.71 30.33
N PRO A 394 -21.60 21.95 30.65
CA PRO A 394 -22.37 21.06 31.52
C PRO A 394 -22.41 19.66 30.91
N GLY A 395 -21.90 18.69 31.68
CA GLY A 395 -21.78 17.29 31.29
C GLY A 395 -23.05 16.78 30.61
N THR A 396 -22.84 16.04 29.52
CA THR A 396 -23.89 15.33 28.78
C THR A 396 -24.86 14.70 29.77
N ARG A 397 -26.09 15.24 29.81
CA ARG A 397 -27.18 14.65 30.59
C ARG A 397 -27.34 13.22 30.12
N ASP A 398 -27.10 12.33 31.07
CA ASP A 398 -27.49 10.95 31.09
C ASP A 398 -28.87 10.81 30.43
N THR A 399 -28.94 10.16 29.28
CA THR A 399 -30.20 9.89 28.60
C THR A 399 -30.95 8.88 29.43
N GLY A 400 -31.91 9.41 30.19
CA GLY A 400 -32.69 8.72 31.19
C GLY A 400 -33.23 7.36 30.76
N THR A 401 -33.01 6.40 31.64
CA THR A 401 -33.94 5.30 31.89
C THR A 401 -35.33 5.87 32.11
N ARG A 402 -36.26 5.44 31.25
CA ARG A 402 -37.68 5.75 31.32
C ARG A 402 -38.25 5.30 32.67
N ASP A 403 -38.92 6.24 33.34
CA ASP A 403 -39.93 5.96 34.37
C ASP A 403 -40.98 5.01 33.77
N ALA A 404 -41.08 3.81 34.35
CA ALA A 404 -42.27 2.99 34.23
C ALA A 404 -43.22 3.41 35.35
N GLY A 405 -44.29 4.11 34.97
CA GLY A 405 -45.38 4.43 35.86
C GLY A 405 -46.02 3.17 36.43
N THR A 406 -46.21 3.16 37.74
CA THR A 406 -47.19 2.30 38.41
C THR A 406 -48.33 3.19 38.88
N ASP A 407 -49.41 3.20 38.10
CA ASP A 407 -50.73 3.54 38.61
C ASP A 407 -51.33 2.30 39.28
N ASP A 408 -51.98 2.59 40.40
CA ASP A 408 -53.21 1.96 40.91
C ASP A 408 -53.13 0.69 41.76
N CYS A 409 -53.32 0.88 43.07
CA CYS A 409 -54.29 0.15 43.89
C CYS A 409 -54.35 0.76 45.30
N GLY A 410 -55.41 1.53 45.58
CA GLY A 410 -55.77 1.98 46.92
C GLY A 410 -57.29 2.01 47.08
N VAL A 411 -57.77 1.23 48.04
CA VAL A 411 -59.16 1.03 48.52
C VAL A 411 -59.94 2.32 48.71
#